data_AF-A0A8I6YE54-F1
#
_entry.id   AF-A0A8I6YE54-F1
#
_cell.length_a   1.000
_cell.length_b   1.000
_cell.length_c   1.000
_cell.angle_alpha   90.00
_cell.angle_beta   90.00
_cell.angle_gamma   90.00
#
_symmetry.space_group_name_H-M   'P 1'
#
loop_
_entity.id
_entity.type
_entity.pdbx_description
1 polymer ?
#
loop_
_entity_poly.entity_id
_entity_poly.type
_entity_poly.pdbx_seq_one_letter_code
_entity_poly.pdbx_strand_id
1 'polypeptide(L)'
;MVGSESCYFEKKWINTPFEIVFTTCAFVEYWAGMQKPAMAETVKKGAQLLKESASQMLLLCGPPRPESTEQAEEEEGWEEW
;
A
#
# COMPACT_ATOMS: atom_id res chain seq x y z
N MET A 1 15.97 16.91 -7.15
CA MET A 1 14.57 17.21 -6.76
C MET A 1 13.76 16.00 -7.18
N VAL A 2 13.61 15.01 -6.30
CA VAL A 2 12.77 13.84 -6.56
C VAL A 2 11.35 14.27 -6.21
N GLY A 3 10.46 14.30 -7.19
CA GLY A 3 9.06 14.62 -6.96
C GLY A 3 8.45 13.52 -6.10
N SER A 4 7.91 13.89 -4.94
CA SER A 4 7.11 13.00 -4.10
C SER A 4 5.76 12.83 -4.78
N GLU A 5 5.62 11.80 -5.61
CA GLU A 5 4.31 11.46 -6.19
C GLU A 5 3.42 10.91 -5.07
N SER A 6 2.50 11.73 -4.56
CA SER A 6 1.53 11.32 -3.54
C SER A 6 0.52 10.33 -4.14
N CYS A 7 0.56 9.07 -3.68
CA CYS A 7 -0.46 8.07 -3.98
C CYS A 7 -1.58 8.12 -2.93
N TYR A 8 -2.81 8.31 -3.37
CA TYR A 8 -4.01 8.30 -2.53
C TYR A 8 -4.76 6.97 -2.74
N PHE A 9 -4.99 6.20 -1.68
CA PHE A 9 -5.87 5.02 -1.72
C PHE A 9 -6.92 5.13 -0.63
N GLU A 10 -8.20 5.13 -1.01
CA GLU A 10 -9.36 5.23 -0.10
C GLU A 10 -9.23 6.29 1.01
N LYS A 11 -8.84 7.52 0.65
CA LYS A 11 -8.62 8.66 1.58
C LYS A 11 -7.51 8.46 2.63
N LYS A 12 -6.77 7.34 2.58
CA LYS A 12 -5.61 7.13 3.42
C LYS A 12 -4.35 7.58 2.66
N TRP A 13 -3.55 8.41 3.32
CA TRP A 13 -2.21 8.69 2.83
C TRP A 13 -1.37 7.42 2.89
N ILE A 14 -0.75 7.10 1.75
CA ILE A 14 0.19 6.00 1.66
C ILE A 14 1.58 6.57 1.85
N ASN A 15 2.21 6.23 2.97
CA ASN A 15 3.41 6.90 3.43
C ASN A 15 4.68 6.26 2.86
N THR A 16 4.57 5.03 2.35
CA THR A 16 5.72 4.32 1.77
C THR A 16 5.33 3.57 0.49
N PRO A 17 6.25 3.46 -0.50
CA PRO A 17 6.05 2.58 -1.65
C PRO A 17 5.74 1.13 -1.26
N PHE A 18 6.24 0.67 -0.10
CA PHE A 18 6.00 -0.66 0.41
C PHE A 18 4.56 -0.89 0.85
N GLU A 19 3.91 0.10 1.47
CA GLU A 19 2.49 0.03 1.81
C GLU A 19 1.62 -0.17 0.57
N ILE A 20 1.95 0.47 -0.55
CA ILE A 20 1.26 0.27 -1.84
C ILE A 20 1.36 -1.20 -2.25
N VAL A 21 2.58 -1.76 -2.24
CA VAL A 21 2.82 -3.13 -2.70
C VAL A 21 2.11 -4.13 -1.80
N PHE A 22 2.21 -4.00 -0.47
CA PHE A 22 1.54 -4.90 0.45
C PHE A 22 0.02 -4.83 0.35
N THR A 23 -0.54 -3.62 0.24
CA THR A 23 -1.98 -3.42 0.05
C THR A 23 -2.45 -4.03 -1.26
N THR A 24 -1.71 -3.80 -2.35
CA THR A 24 -2.00 -4.39 -3.66
C THR A 24 -1.98 -5.93 -3.60
N CYS A 25 -0.99 -6.52 -2.94
CA CYS A 25 -0.93 -7.98 -2.78
C CYS A 25 -2.17 -8.53 -2.03
N ALA A 26 -2.60 -7.86 -0.95
CA ALA A 26 -3.79 -8.25 -0.22
C ALA A 26 -5.06 -8.19 -1.08
N PHE A 27 -5.22 -7.14 -1.90
CA PHE A 27 -6.32 -7.07 -2.85
C PHE A 27 -6.24 -8.18 -3.90
N VAL A 28 -5.07 -8.41 -4.49
CA VAL A 28 -4.90 -9.46 -5.51
C VAL A 28 -5.23 -10.85 -4.94
N GLU A 29 -4.83 -11.15 -3.70
CA GLU A 29 -5.19 -12.39 -3.00
C GLU A 29 -6.70 -12.51 -2.74
N TYR A 30 -7.34 -11.42 -2.32
CA TYR A 30 -8.80 -11.36 -2.15
C TYR A 30 -9.51 -11.66 -3.47
N TRP A 31 -9.11 -10.98 -4.56
CA TRP A 31 -9.66 -11.18 -5.89
C TRP A 31 -9.39 -12.58 -6.43
N ALA A 32 -8.27 -13.21 -6.08
CA ALA A 32 -7.98 -14.60 -6.45
C ALA A 32 -9.02 -15.57 -5.88
N GLY A 33 -9.55 -15.30 -4.68
CA GLY A 33 -10.63 -16.09 -4.08
C GLY A 33 -11.92 -16.10 -4.90
N MET A 34 -12.11 -15.13 -5.79
CA MET A 34 -13.27 -15.03 -6.70
C MET A 34 -13.05 -15.73 -8.06
N GLN A 35 -11.84 -16.20 -8.34
CA GLN A 35 -11.48 -16.83 -9.62
C GLN A 35 -11.64 -18.37 -9.60
N LYS A 36 -11.62 -18.99 -10.79
CA LYS A 36 -11.58 -20.46 -10.90
C LYS A 36 -10.34 -21.01 -10.16
N PRO A 37 -10.41 -22.21 -9.54
CA PRO A 37 -9.33 -22.71 -8.67
C PRO A 37 -7.92 -22.67 -9.29
N ALA A 38 -7.76 -23.08 -10.55
CA ALA A 38 -6.45 -23.07 -11.22
C ALA A 38 -5.88 -21.64 -11.41
N MET A 39 -6.75 -20.66 -11.66
CA MET A 39 -6.38 -19.25 -11.79
C MET A 39 -6.11 -18.65 -10.40
N ALA A 40 -6.95 -18.97 -9.42
CA ALA A 40 -6.80 -18.53 -8.03
C ALA A 40 -5.42 -18.90 -7.47
N GLU A 41 -4.98 -20.15 -7.65
CA GLU A 41 -3.68 -20.61 -7.18
C GLU A 41 -2.51 -19.91 -7.88
N THR A 42 -2.63 -19.65 -9.18
CA THR A 42 -1.60 -18.93 -9.94
C THR A 42 -1.48 -17.48 -9.47
N VAL A 43 -2.61 -16.81 -9.27
CA VAL A 43 -2.66 -15.42 -8.82
C VAL A 43 -2.12 -15.29 -7.39
N LYS A 44 -2.52 -16.19 -6.48
CA LYS A 44 -1.99 -16.22 -5.09
C LYS A 44 -0.48 -16.41 -5.05
N LYS A 45 0.06 -17.33 -5.85
CA LYS A 45 1.52 -17.53 -5.94
C LYS A 45 2.25 -16.27 -6.43
N GLY A 46 1.69 -15.58 -7.42
CA GLY A 46 2.24 -14.32 -7.91
C GLY A 46 2.24 -13.22 -6.84
N ALA A 47 1.12 -13.06 -6.12
CA ALA A 47 1.02 -12.09 -5.03
C ALA A 47 2.02 -12.37 -3.90
N GLN A 48 2.17 -13.63 -3.52
CA GLN A 48 3.14 -14.05 -2.51
C GLN A 48 4.59 -13.74 -2.93
N LEU A 49 4.95 -13.99 -4.20
CA LEU A 49 6.28 -13.68 -4.72
C LEU A 49 6.59 -12.17 -4.69
N LEU A 50 5.61 -11.34 -5.04
CA LEU A 50 5.73 -9.89 -4.98
C LEU A 50 5.91 -9.41 -3.54
N LYS A 51 5.11 -9.94 -2.62
CA LYS A 51 5.19 -9.64 -1.18
C LYS A 51 6.55 -10.01 -0.59
N GLU A 52 7.09 -11.17 -0.92
CA GLU A 52 8.41 -11.61 -0.47
C GLU A 52 9.52 -10.71 -1.00
N SER A 53 9.47 -10.38 -2.29
CA SER A 53 10.45 -9.51 -2.94
C SER A 53 10.44 -8.10 -2.34
N ALA A 54 9.24 -7.55 -2.09
CA ALA A 54 9.07 -6.26 -1.42
C ALA A 54 9.56 -6.30 0.04
N SER A 55 9.32 -7.39 0.76
CA SER A 55 9.80 -7.58 2.13
C SER A 55 11.34 -7.60 2.19
N GLN A 56 11.99 -8.29 1.26
CA GLN A 56 13.45 -8.29 1.17
C GLN A 56 14.00 -6.89 0.88
N MET A 57 13.37 -6.17 -0.05
CA MET A 57 13.76 -4.80 -0.38
C MET A 57 13.53 -3.83 0.80
N LEU A 58 12.45 -3.98 1.57
CA LEU A 58 12.20 -3.19 2.77
C LEU A 58 13.31 -3.38 3.81
N LEU A 59 13.78 -4.62 4.01
CA LEU A 59 14.89 -4.91 4.91
C LEU A 59 16.20 -4.23 4.46
N LEU A 60 16.42 -4.11 3.15
CA LEU A 60 17.58 -3.42 2.58
C LEU A 60 17.48 -1.89 2.69
N CYS A 61 16.28 -1.33 2.67
CA CYS A 61 16.04 0.11 2.72
C CYS A 61 16.19 0.72 4.13
N GLY A 62 16.31 -0.10 5.18
CA GLY A 62 16.39 0.38 6.56
C GLY A 62 15.05 0.91 7.11
N PRO A 63 14.99 1.29 8.39
CA PRO A 63 13.74 1.75 9.00
C PRO A 63 13.25 3.06 8.35
N PRO A 64 11.93 3.23 8.19
CA PRO A 64 11.37 4.46 7.67
C PRO A 64 11.78 5.64 8.56
N ARG A 65 12.08 6.78 7.93
CA ARG A 65 12.36 8.02 8.65
C ARG A 65 11.09 8.43 9.41
N PRO A 66 11.19 8.85 10.69
CA PRO A 66 10.02 9.34 11.40
C PRO A 66 9.41 10.51 10.64
N GLU A 67 8.11 10.36 10.36
CA GLU A 67 7.26 11.32 9.65
C GLU A 67 7.12 12.58 10.53
N SER A 68 7.45 13.76 9.98
CA SER A 68 7.12 15.04 10.61
C SER A 68 5.60 15.17 10.61
N THR A 69 5.02 15.04 11.79
CA THR A 69 3.58 15.12 12.04
C THR A 69 3.11 16.56 11.85
N GLU A 70 2.85 16.95 10.61
CA GLU A 70 2.15 18.18 10.26
C GLU A 70 1.02 17.78 9.31
N GLN A 71 -0.14 17.42 9.86
CA GLN A 71 -1.48 17.62 9.29
C GLN A 71 -2.48 16.74 10.06
N ALA A 72 -2.91 17.27 11.20
CA ALA A 72 -4.10 16.85 11.91
C ALA A 72 -4.88 18.11 12.34
N GLU A 73 -5.02 19.10 11.46
CA GLU A 73 -5.80 20.31 11.70
C GLU A 73 -6.38 20.86 10.37
N GLU A 74 -7.17 20.06 9.65
CA GLU A 74 -8.03 20.63 8.59
C GLU A 74 -9.26 19.74 8.31
N GLU A 75 -9.95 19.28 9.36
CA GLU A 75 -11.30 18.67 9.26
C GLU A 75 -12.27 19.30 10.30
N GLU A 76 -12.13 20.59 10.59
CA GLU A 76 -13.13 21.36 11.39
C GLU A 76 -13.70 22.57 10.63
N GLY A 77 -13.77 22.52 9.30
CA GLY A 77 -14.06 23.69 8.46
C GLY A 77 -15.24 23.59 7.50
N TRP A 78 -16.10 22.55 7.58
CA TRP A 78 -17.18 22.36 6.59
C TRP A 78 -18.56 21.98 7.15
N GLU A 79 -18.81 22.15 8.46
CA GLU A 79 -20.18 22.11 9.02
C GLU A 79 -20.65 23.49 9.49
N GLU A 80 -20.39 24.52 8.69
CA GLU A 80 -21.13 25.78 8.79
C GLU A 80 -21.55 26.22 7.39
N TRP A 81 -22.85 26.55 7.27
CA TRP A 81 -23.68 26.93 6.10
C TRP A 81 -24.46 25.79 5.41
#